data_AF-A0A354WNB1-F1
#
_entry.id   AF-A0A354WNB1-F1
#
_cell.length_a   1.000
_cell.length_b   1.000
_cell.length_c   1.000
_cell.angle_alpha   90.00
_cell.angle_beta   90.00
_cell.angle_gamma   90.00
#
_symmetry.space_group_name_H-M   'P 1'
#
loop_
_entity.id
_entity.type
_entity.pdbx_description
1 polymer ?
#
loop_
_entity_poly.entity_id
_entity_poly.type
_entity_poly.pdbx_seq_one_letter_code
_entity_poly.pdbx_strand_id
1 'polypeptide(L)'
;YETFLQPTDDEIVYPYLTYNNVLVWRAMKALAHLYPERYGTLEQQAEAVRQAIFAHCVFQDAEQKPYFGWSVDLKGQHNVYDEPPGSLQLLPYYGFCAPDDEIWGNTVAMIRAPSYAYSFADAPIAEIGCAHAPYPWILSLCNSLLCGHKEQAFRELEQMEMDNGIACESVDPVLGTCTTGAAFATCAGFLCHSMKEAAYAD
;
A
#
# COMPACT_ATOMS: atom_id res chain seq x y z
N TYR A 1 16.16 6.78 -3.08
CA TYR A 1 16.83 5.75 -2.28
C TYR A 1 16.58 4.41 -2.93
N GLU A 2 17.66 3.70 -3.24
CA GLU A 2 17.55 2.31 -3.71
C GLU A 2 17.18 1.37 -2.55
N THR A 3 16.51 0.28 -2.87
CA THR A 3 16.22 -0.84 -1.97
C THR A 3 16.52 -2.14 -2.69
N PHE A 4 16.78 -3.21 -1.92
CA PHE A 4 16.98 -4.56 -2.46
C PHE A 4 15.75 -5.45 -2.24
N LEU A 5 15.01 -5.23 -1.15
CA LEU A 5 13.75 -5.92 -0.87
C LEU A 5 12.54 -5.00 -0.98
N GLN A 6 11.44 -5.62 -1.29
CA GLN A 6 10.08 -5.10 -1.20
C GLN A 6 9.52 -5.37 0.22
N PRO A 7 8.38 -4.76 0.59
CA PRO A 7 7.75 -4.99 1.90
C PRO A 7 7.46 -6.46 2.28
N THR A 8 7.32 -7.37 1.31
CA THR A 8 7.15 -8.82 1.54
C THR A 8 8.45 -9.59 1.75
N ASP A 9 9.60 -8.90 1.82
CA ASP A 9 10.95 -9.48 1.82
C ASP A 9 11.34 -10.19 0.49
N ASP A 10 10.56 -10.01 -0.57
CA ASP A 10 10.91 -10.47 -1.92
C ASP A 10 11.90 -9.49 -2.60
N GLU A 11 12.71 -9.99 -3.54
CA GLU A 11 13.61 -9.15 -4.33
C GLU A 11 12.85 -8.18 -5.25
N ILE A 12 13.32 -6.93 -5.31
CA ILE A 12 12.72 -5.92 -6.15
C ILE A 12 13.12 -6.06 -7.63
N VAL A 13 12.21 -5.70 -8.55
CA VAL A 13 12.50 -5.69 -10.00
C VAL A 13 13.43 -4.55 -10.40
N TYR A 14 13.12 -3.32 -9.96
CA TYR A 14 13.94 -2.13 -10.21
C TYR A 14 14.30 -1.43 -8.89
N PRO A 15 15.50 -0.84 -8.76
CA PRO A 15 16.05 -0.48 -7.45
C PRO A 15 15.28 0.59 -6.68
N TYR A 16 14.49 1.45 -7.34
CA TYR A 16 13.80 2.55 -6.68
C TYR A 16 12.32 2.22 -6.47
N LEU A 17 11.98 1.72 -5.27
CA LEU A 17 10.59 1.50 -4.89
C LEU A 17 9.90 2.78 -4.46
N THR A 18 8.78 3.11 -5.11
CA THR A 18 8.02 4.33 -4.84
C THR A 18 7.53 4.36 -3.40
N TYR A 19 6.89 3.29 -2.92
CA TYR A 19 6.40 3.19 -1.55
C TYR A 19 7.52 3.39 -0.51
N ASN A 20 8.66 2.71 -0.65
CA ASN A 20 9.78 2.86 0.30
C ASN A 20 10.33 4.28 0.31
N ASN A 21 10.41 4.95 -0.85
CA ASN A 21 10.85 6.34 -0.92
C ASN A 21 9.85 7.30 -0.26
N VAL A 22 8.56 7.00 -0.30
CA VAL A 22 7.54 7.73 0.47
C VAL A 22 7.73 7.51 1.97
N LEU A 23 8.05 6.30 2.44
CA LEU A 23 8.37 6.08 3.85
C LEU A 23 9.62 6.85 4.29
N VAL A 24 10.66 6.92 3.46
CA VAL A 24 11.85 7.73 3.74
C VAL A 24 11.47 9.21 3.86
N TRP A 25 10.67 9.73 2.92
CA TRP A 25 10.12 11.09 3.00
C TRP A 25 9.38 11.31 4.32
N ARG A 26 8.48 10.41 4.70
CA ARG A 26 7.67 10.52 5.92
C ARG A 26 8.54 10.50 7.17
N ALA A 27 9.54 9.62 7.22
CA ALA A 27 10.47 9.50 8.34
C ALA A 27 11.31 10.77 8.51
N MET A 28 11.81 11.35 7.40
CA MET A 28 12.55 12.61 7.43
C MET A 28 11.72 13.76 7.98
N LYS A 29 10.47 13.91 7.52
CA LYS A 29 9.55 14.92 8.06
C LYS A 29 9.28 14.72 9.55
N ALA A 30 9.05 13.47 9.97
CA ALA A 30 8.81 13.16 11.38
C ALA A 30 10.02 13.52 12.26
N LEU A 31 11.24 13.18 11.83
CA LEU A 31 12.46 13.50 12.56
C LEU A 31 12.72 15.01 12.62
N ALA A 32 12.54 15.73 11.52
CA ALA A 32 12.65 17.18 11.48
C ALA A 32 11.64 17.87 12.42
N HIS A 33 10.42 17.35 12.49
CA HIS A 33 9.38 17.86 13.37
C HIS A 33 9.65 17.58 14.85
N LEU A 34 10.03 16.34 15.19
CA LEU A 34 10.23 15.91 16.59
C LEU A 34 11.51 16.48 17.20
N TYR A 35 12.57 16.66 16.40
CA TYR A 35 13.88 17.12 16.88
C TYR A 35 14.49 18.19 15.94
N PRO A 36 13.86 19.37 15.81
CA PRO A 36 14.22 20.37 14.82
C PRO A 36 15.66 20.90 14.97
N GLU A 37 16.18 21.00 16.20
CA GLU A 37 17.56 21.46 16.43
C GLU A 37 18.61 20.50 15.85
N ARG A 38 18.32 19.19 15.80
CA ARG A 38 19.24 18.16 15.31
C ARG A 38 18.98 17.76 13.87
N TYR A 39 17.72 17.72 13.46
CA TYR A 39 17.28 17.14 12.20
C TYR A 39 16.47 18.09 11.32
N GLY A 40 16.40 19.39 11.64
CA GLY A 40 15.62 20.36 10.86
C GLY A 40 16.01 20.44 9.38
N THR A 41 17.26 20.12 9.03
CA THR A 41 17.73 20.06 7.62
C THR A 41 17.07 18.93 6.81
N LEU A 42 16.53 17.90 7.48
CA LEU A 42 15.84 16.80 6.81
C LEU A 42 14.53 17.24 6.15
N GLU A 43 13.94 18.37 6.53
CA GLU A 43 12.73 18.88 5.86
C GLU A 43 13.01 19.20 4.38
N GLN A 44 14.14 19.86 4.09
CA GLN A 44 14.55 20.15 2.71
C GLN A 44 14.86 18.87 1.94
N GLN A 45 15.47 17.89 2.60
CA GLN A 45 15.78 16.60 2.00
C GLN A 45 14.51 15.80 1.71
N ALA A 46 13.52 15.82 2.60
CA ALA A 46 12.22 15.22 2.37
C ALA A 46 11.57 15.85 1.13
N GLU A 47 11.54 17.18 1.02
CA GLU A 47 10.96 17.83 -0.15
C GLU A 47 11.68 17.46 -1.46
N ALA A 48 13.01 17.33 -1.43
CA ALA A 48 13.76 16.83 -2.59
C ALA A 48 13.37 15.39 -2.97
N VAL A 49 13.15 14.51 -1.99
CA VAL A 49 12.66 13.14 -2.22
C VAL A 49 11.27 13.14 -2.84
N ARG A 50 10.36 13.97 -2.30
CA ARG A 50 9.00 14.13 -2.83
C ARG A 50 9.04 14.58 -4.30
N GLN A 51 9.83 15.60 -4.61
CA GLN A 51 10.00 16.08 -5.98
C GLN A 51 10.58 15.00 -6.90
N ALA A 52 11.57 14.22 -6.43
CA ALA A 52 12.13 13.12 -7.19
C ALA A 52 11.10 12.02 -7.48
N ILE A 53 10.23 11.68 -6.53
CA ILE A 53 9.13 10.72 -6.73
C ILE A 53 8.19 11.22 -7.84
N PHE A 54 7.72 12.47 -7.78
CA PHE A 54 6.83 12.99 -8.82
C PHE A 54 7.52 13.10 -10.20
N ALA A 55 8.83 13.37 -10.24
CA ALA A 55 9.58 13.49 -11.48
C ALA A 55 9.92 12.14 -12.13
N HIS A 56 10.09 11.08 -11.33
CA HIS A 56 10.66 9.83 -11.82
C HIS A 56 9.78 8.60 -11.61
N CYS A 57 8.81 8.65 -10.71
CA CYS A 57 7.94 7.52 -10.38
C CYS A 57 6.54 7.64 -10.97
N VAL A 58 6.23 8.73 -11.68
CA VAL A 58 4.94 8.93 -12.34
C VAL A 58 5.06 8.59 -13.81
N PHE A 59 4.17 7.72 -14.28
CA PHE A 59 4.08 7.23 -15.66
C PHE A 59 2.69 7.50 -16.20
N GLN A 60 2.52 7.30 -17.51
CA GLN A 60 1.23 7.43 -18.19
C GLN A 60 0.79 6.09 -18.76
N ASP A 61 -0.50 5.80 -18.68
CA ASP A 61 -1.09 4.62 -19.30
C ASP A 61 -1.36 4.86 -20.80
N ALA A 62 -1.99 3.89 -21.46
CA ALA A 62 -2.34 3.99 -22.88
C ALA A 62 -3.34 5.12 -23.18
N GLU A 63 -4.11 5.57 -22.18
CA GLU A 63 -5.07 6.66 -22.26
C GLU A 63 -4.48 8.01 -21.78
N GLN A 64 -3.17 8.05 -21.50
CA GLN A 64 -2.43 9.22 -20.98
C GLN A 64 -2.80 9.62 -19.55
N LYS A 65 -3.44 8.73 -18.78
CA LYS A 65 -3.73 8.97 -17.36
C LYS A 65 -2.48 8.74 -16.53
N PRO A 66 -2.13 9.66 -15.60
CA PRO A 66 -0.94 9.51 -14.78
C PRO A 66 -1.15 8.50 -13.65
N TYR A 67 -0.12 7.73 -13.32
CA TYR A 67 -0.10 6.81 -12.18
C TYR A 67 1.31 6.66 -11.60
N PHE A 68 1.42 6.30 -10.33
CA PHE A 68 2.67 5.88 -9.70
C PHE A 68 3.07 4.46 -10.13
N GLY A 69 4.29 4.30 -10.66
CA GLY A 69 4.93 3.01 -10.83
C GLY A 69 5.36 2.42 -9.48
N TRP A 70 5.41 1.09 -9.38
CA TRP A 70 5.81 0.41 -8.15
C TRP A 70 7.32 0.53 -7.91
N SER A 71 8.11 0.00 -8.84
CA SER A 71 9.58 0.10 -8.84
C SER A 71 10.08 0.68 -10.16
N VAL A 72 11.17 1.46 -10.10
CA VAL A 72 11.68 2.25 -11.22
C VAL A 72 13.21 2.15 -11.32
N ASP A 73 13.77 2.23 -12.53
CA ASP A 73 15.23 2.15 -12.78
C ASP A 73 15.92 3.49 -13.10
N LEU A 74 15.15 4.58 -13.20
CA LEU A 74 15.54 5.93 -13.63
C LEU A 74 16.06 6.03 -15.08
N LYS A 75 15.88 4.98 -15.88
CA LYS A 75 16.19 4.91 -17.32
C LYS A 75 14.93 4.72 -18.17
N GLY A 76 13.76 4.89 -17.55
CA GLY A 76 12.45 4.81 -18.19
C GLY A 76 11.78 3.45 -18.09
N GLN A 77 12.34 2.50 -17.31
CA GLN A 77 11.67 1.24 -17.02
C GLN A 77 11.04 1.26 -15.62
N HIS A 78 9.87 0.62 -15.55
CA HIS A 78 9.11 0.44 -14.32
C HIS A 78 8.19 -0.78 -14.42
N ASN A 79 7.62 -1.18 -13.28
CA ASN A 79 6.52 -2.15 -13.25
C ASN A 79 5.27 -1.55 -12.57
N VAL A 80 4.11 -2.08 -12.95
CA VAL A 80 2.82 -1.85 -12.28
C VAL A 80 2.58 -3.03 -11.36
N TYR A 81 2.60 -2.79 -10.06
CA TYR A 81 2.49 -3.80 -9.03
C TYR A 81 2.16 -3.14 -7.68
N ASP A 82 1.89 -3.94 -6.65
CA ASP A 82 1.66 -3.48 -5.28
C ASP A 82 1.83 -4.64 -4.31
N GLU A 83 2.12 -4.34 -3.05
CA GLU A 83 2.19 -5.34 -1.99
C GLU A 83 1.39 -4.93 -0.76
N PRO A 84 0.50 -5.80 -0.25
CA PRO A 84 -0.32 -5.50 0.91
C PRO A 84 0.44 -4.99 2.15
N PRO A 85 1.64 -5.51 2.52
CA PRO A 85 2.41 -5.00 3.66
C PRO A 85 2.98 -3.57 3.47
N GLY A 86 3.03 -3.07 2.24
CA GLY A 86 3.55 -1.74 1.95
C GLY A 86 3.05 -1.18 0.64
N SER A 87 1.80 -0.73 0.66
CA SER A 87 1.01 -0.45 -0.54
C SER A 87 1.05 1.01 -0.98
N LEU A 88 1.02 1.25 -2.29
CA LEU A 88 0.75 2.55 -2.90
C LEU A 88 -0.66 3.08 -2.57
N GLN A 89 -1.59 2.24 -2.11
CA GLN A 89 -2.88 2.69 -1.61
C GLN A 89 -2.75 3.53 -0.32
N LEU A 90 -1.68 3.35 0.47
CA LEU A 90 -1.45 4.06 1.73
C LEU A 90 -0.85 5.47 1.58
N LEU A 91 -0.56 5.94 0.36
CA LEU A 91 0.08 7.25 0.16
C LEU A 91 -0.68 8.43 0.83
N PRO A 92 -2.03 8.53 0.73
CA PRO A 92 -2.78 9.57 1.43
C PRO A 92 -2.73 9.41 2.95
N TYR A 93 -2.74 8.18 3.46
CA TYR A 93 -2.64 7.90 4.90
C TYR A 93 -1.32 8.43 5.49
N TYR A 94 -0.22 8.37 4.74
CA TYR A 94 1.05 9.00 5.15
C TYR A 94 1.10 10.52 4.93
N GLY A 95 0.07 11.10 4.32
CA GLY A 95 -0.02 12.50 3.94
C GLY A 95 0.85 12.87 2.74
N PHE A 96 1.23 11.90 1.91
CA PHE A 96 2.10 12.13 0.75
C PHE A 96 1.37 12.84 -0.39
N CYS A 97 0.13 12.45 -0.62
CA CYS A 97 -0.80 13.06 -1.56
C CYS A 97 -2.17 13.25 -0.90
N ALA A 98 -3.07 13.98 -1.58
CA ALA A 98 -4.44 14.15 -1.11
C ALA A 98 -5.27 12.87 -1.37
N PRO A 99 -6.33 12.59 -0.59
CA PRO A 99 -7.22 11.47 -0.83
C PRO A 99 -7.99 11.52 -2.16
N ASP A 100 -8.02 12.67 -2.83
CA ASP A 100 -8.62 12.89 -4.15
C ASP A 100 -7.57 13.13 -5.25
N ASP A 101 -6.29 12.84 -4.96
CA ASP A 101 -5.21 12.96 -5.94
C ASP A 101 -5.43 12.04 -7.14
N GLU A 102 -5.40 12.61 -8.34
CA GLU A 102 -5.68 11.89 -9.59
C GLU A 102 -4.68 10.76 -9.84
N ILE A 103 -3.39 10.99 -9.56
CA ILE A 103 -2.33 10.01 -9.82
C ILE A 103 -2.52 8.81 -8.90
N TRP A 104 -2.78 9.08 -7.62
CA TRP A 104 -3.10 8.04 -6.63
C TRP A 104 -4.38 7.29 -6.99
N GLY A 105 -5.46 7.99 -7.36
CA GLY A 105 -6.73 7.38 -7.73
C GLY A 105 -6.58 6.43 -8.92
N ASN A 106 -5.84 6.85 -9.94
CA ASN A 106 -5.50 6.00 -11.09
C ASN A 106 -4.64 4.80 -10.69
N THR A 107 -3.62 5.00 -9.83
CA THR A 107 -2.80 3.89 -9.31
C THR A 107 -3.64 2.85 -8.59
N VAL A 108 -4.52 3.26 -7.68
CA VAL A 108 -5.37 2.35 -6.90
C VAL A 108 -6.37 1.64 -7.83
N ALA A 109 -6.94 2.34 -8.81
CA ALA A 109 -7.81 1.72 -9.81
C ALA A 109 -7.08 0.64 -10.63
N MET A 110 -5.81 0.85 -10.99
CA MET A 110 -5.02 -0.12 -11.74
C MET A 110 -4.75 -1.40 -10.94
N ILE A 111 -4.33 -1.29 -9.67
CA ILE A 111 -4.00 -2.46 -8.84
C ILE A 111 -5.23 -3.20 -8.34
N ARG A 112 -6.42 -2.59 -8.39
CA ARG A 112 -7.69 -3.24 -8.07
C ARG A 112 -8.48 -3.68 -9.32
N ALA A 113 -8.02 -3.36 -10.53
CA ALA A 113 -8.71 -3.76 -11.75
C ALA A 113 -8.80 -5.29 -11.88
N PRO A 114 -9.90 -5.86 -12.43
CA PRO A 114 -10.00 -7.31 -12.67
C PRO A 114 -8.87 -7.90 -13.53
N SER A 115 -8.24 -7.07 -14.37
CA SER A 115 -7.10 -7.47 -15.20
C SER A 115 -5.76 -7.52 -14.46
N TYR A 116 -5.67 -7.00 -13.24
CA TYR A 116 -4.45 -7.06 -12.44
C TYR A 116 -4.24 -8.48 -11.91
N ALA A 117 -3.03 -9.01 -12.05
CA ALA A 117 -2.73 -10.42 -11.81
C ALA A 117 -3.04 -10.90 -10.38
N TYR A 118 -3.07 -10.00 -9.40
CA TYR A 118 -3.34 -10.30 -8.00
C TYR A 118 -4.62 -9.61 -7.49
N SER A 119 -5.49 -9.20 -8.40
CA SER A 119 -6.81 -8.65 -8.05
C SER A 119 -7.82 -9.77 -7.83
N PHE A 120 -8.67 -9.55 -6.83
CA PHE A 120 -9.82 -10.39 -6.51
C PHE A 120 -11.14 -9.63 -6.70
N ALA A 121 -11.17 -8.62 -7.59
CA ALA A 121 -12.31 -7.72 -7.79
C ALA A 121 -13.67 -8.41 -7.99
N ASP A 122 -13.68 -9.62 -8.53
CA ASP A 122 -14.89 -10.41 -8.81
C ASP A 122 -15.22 -11.45 -7.72
N ALA A 123 -14.50 -11.45 -6.59
CA ALA A 123 -14.71 -12.34 -5.46
C ALA A 123 -15.45 -11.65 -4.29
N PRO A 124 -16.08 -12.42 -3.37
CA PRO A 124 -16.69 -11.87 -2.16
C PRO A 124 -15.73 -11.06 -1.30
N ILE A 125 -14.47 -11.50 -1.20
CA ILE A 125 -13.36 -10.76 -0.62
C ILE A 125 -12.50 -10.26 -1.76
N ALA A 126 -12.58 -8.97 -2.04
CA ALA A 126 -12.00 -8.33 -3.23
C ALA A 126 -10.70 -7.58 -2.93
N GLU A 127 -10.07 -7.87 -1.79
CA GLU A 127 -8.76 -7.36 -1.44
C GLU A 127 -7.63 -7.99 -2.27
N ILE A 128 -6.56 -7.22 -2.50
CA ILE A 128 -5.49 -7.67 -3.39
C ILE A 128 -4.54 -8.64 -2.69
N GLY A 129 -3.96 -9.53 -3.50
CA GLY A 129 -2.83 -10.36 -3.12
C GLY A 129 -1.51 -9.79 -3.64
N CYS A 130 -0.49 -10.65 -3.68
CA CYS A 130 0.79 -10.34 -4.31
C CYS A 130 1.49 -11.64 -4.73
N ALA A 131 2.68 -11.55 -5.31
CA ALA A 131 3.47 -12.72 -5.71
C ALA A 131 3.85 -13.62 -4.51
N HIS A 132 4.04 -13.03 -3.33
CA HIS A 132 4.41 -13.73 -2.10
C HIS A 132 3.32 -14.71 -1.64
N ALA A 133 2.06 -14.24 -1.63
CA ALA A 133 0.89 -15.07 -1.38
C ALA A 133 -0.26 -14.61 -2.31
N PRO A 134 -0.66 -15.43 -3.29
CA PRO A 134 -1.64 -15.05 -4.32
C PRO A 134 -3.08 -15.30 -3.83
N TYR A 135 -3.42 -14.73 -2.68
CA TYR A 135 -4.74 -14.75 -2.05
C TYR A 135 -5.01 -13.36 -1.47
N PRO A 136 -6.27 -12.95 -1.18
CA PRO A 136 -6.53 -11.68 -0.51
C PRO A 136 -5.84 -11.57 0.85
N TRP A 137 -5.13 -10.46 1.08
CA TRP A 137 -4.44 -10.22 2.34
C TRP A 137 -5.30 -9.43 3.32
N ILE A 138 -5.20 -9.79 4.61
CA ILE A 138 -5.77 -8.97 5.68
C ILE A 138 -5.08 -7.59 5.73
N LEU A 139 -3.81 -7.49 5.35
CA LEU A 139 -3.12 -6.20 5.24
C LEU A 139 -3.69 -5.32 4.10
N SER A 140 -4.17 -5.91 3.00
CA SER A 140 -4.85 -5.16 1.94
C SER A 140 -6.19 -4.62 2.44
N LEU A 141 -6.94 -5.44 3.19
CA LEU A 141 -8.15 -4.99 3.88
C LEU A 141 -7.88 -3.78 4.79
N CYS A 142 -6.77 -3.81 5.53
CA CYS A 142 -6.33 -2.68 6.36
C CYS A 142 -6.07 -1.42 5.52
N ASN A 143 -5.43 -1.57 4.36
CA ASN A 143 -5.19 -0.46 3.44
C ASN A 143 -6.51 0.13 2.93
N SER A 144 -7.51 -0.71 2.63
CA SER A 144 -8.86 -0.30 2.26
C SER A 144 -9.62 0.42 3.37
N LEU A 145 -9.50 -0.06 4.63
CA LEU A 145 -10.06 0.62 5.81
C LEU A 145 -9.48 2.03 5.96
N LEU A 146 -8.18 2.19 5.75
CA LEU A 146 -7.48 3.47 5.90
C LEU A 146 -7.65 4.40 4.69
N CYS A 147 -7.82 3.86 3.48
CA CYS A 147 -7.77 4.61 2.24
C CYS A 147 -8.74 4.08 1.18
N GLY A 148 -9.76 4.87 0.87
CA GLY A 148 -10.57 4.77 -0.35
C GLY A 148 -11.71 3.74 -0.36
N HIS A 149 -11.68 2.71 0.49
CA HIS A 149 -12.60 1.56 0.38
C HIS A 149 -13.18 1.10 1.75
N LYS A 150 -13.34 2.03 2.70
CA LYS A 150 -13.75 1.75 4.08
C LYS A 150 -15.01 0.89 4.17
N GLU A 151 -16.08 1.29 3.48
CA GLU A 151 -17.38 0.63 3.56
C GLU A 151 -17.34 -0.77 2.96
N GLN A 152 -16.54 -0.97 1.90
CA GLN A 152 -16.30 -2.29 1.33
C GLN A 152 -15.53 -3.16 2.33
N ALA A 153 -14.42 -2.65 2.87
CA ALA A 153 -13.58 -3.40 3.78
C ALA A 153 -14.31 -3.86 5.05
N PHE A 154 -15.18 -3.03 5.63
CA PHE A 154 -16.00 -3.47 6.77
C PHE A 154 -16.97 -4.61 6.40
N ARG A 155 -17.60 -4.55 5.22
CA ARG A 155 -18.49 -5.65 4.76
C ARG A 155 -17.74 -6.94 4.48
N GLU A 156 -16.53 -6.85 3.96
CA GLU A 156 -15.69 -8.02 3.72
C GLU A 156 -15.19 -8.61 5.03
N LEU A 157 -14.78 -7.77 5.99
CA LEU A 157 -14.33 -8.19 7.31
C LEU A 157 -15.38 -9.02 8.06
N GLU A 158 -16.67 -8.67 7.94
CA GLU A 158 -17.78 -9.43 8.54
C GLU A 158 -17.89 -10.88 8.02
N GLN A 159 -17.30 -11.17 6.87
CA GLN A 159 -17.31 -12.50 6.23
C GLN A 159 -16.03 -13.30 6.50
N MET A 160 -14.99 -12.67 7.06
CA MET A 160 -13.69 -13.31 7.26
C MET A 160 -13.61 -14.06 8.59
N GLU A 161 -13.59 -15.38 8.53
CA GLU A 161 -13.27 -16.22 9.70
C GLU A 161 -11.78 -16.10 10.09
N MET A 162 -10.91 -15.77 9.14
CA MET A 162 -9.45 -15.72 9.30
C MET A 162 -8.93 -17.04 9.91
N ASP A 163 -8.00 -16.98 10.86
CA ASP A 163 -7.57 -18.13 11.65
C ASP A 163 -8.41 -18.21 12.94
N ASN A 164 -9.65 -18.69 12.81
CA ASN A 164 -10.59 -18.83 13.93
C ASN A 164 -10.80 -17.52 14.73
N GLY A 165 -10.93 -16.39 14.00
CA GLY A 165 -11.06 -15.05 14.56
C GLY A 165 -9.73 -14.34 14.87
N ILE A 166 -8.59 -14.99 14.62
CA ILE A 166 -7.26 -14.38 14.73
C ILE A 166 -6.79 -13.95 13.34
N ALA A 167 -6.22 -12.74 13.23
CA ALA A 167 -5.70 -12.25 11.96
C ALA A 167 -4.58 -13.16 11.42
N CYS A 168 -4.70 -13.51 10.15
CA CYS A 168 -3.71 -14.26 9.38
C CYS A 168 -3.10 -13.38 8.27
N GLU A 169 -2.19 -13.94 7.48
CA GLU A 169 -1.60 -13.24 6.32
C GLU A 169 -2.64 -13.09 5.20
N SER A 170 -3.19 -14.21 4.74
CA SER A 170 -4.16 -14.24 3.66
C SER A 170 -5.32 -15.19 3.94
N VAL A 171 -6.43 -14.98 3.24
CA VAL A 171 -7.67 -15.75 3.37
C VAL A 171 -8.14 -16.31 2.03
N ASP A 172 -8.97 -17.34 2.07
CA ASP A 172 -9.71 -17.79 0.89
C ASP A 172 -10.65 -16.66 0.42
N PRO A 173 -10.67 -16.34 -0.89
CA PRO A 173 -11.45 -15.20 -1.41
C PRO A 173 -12.97 -15.37 -1.32
N VAL A 174 -13.47 -16.57 -1.02
CA VAL A 174 -14.90 -16.86 -0.90
C VAL A 174 -15.27 -17.21 0.55
N LEU A 175 -14.50 -18.09 1.19
CA LEU A 175 -14.79 -18.59 2.53
C LEU A 175 -14.28 -17.67 3.64
N GLY A 176 -13.29 -16.82 3.35
CA GLY A 176 -12.68 -15.94 4.35
C GLY A 176 -11.86 -16.65 5.42
N THR A 177 -11.62 -17.96 5.26
CA THR A 177 -10.78 -18.77 6.16
C THR A 177 -9.30 -18.61 5.84
N CYS A 178 -8.43 -18.73 6.85
CA CYS A 178 -6.98 -18.62 6.70
C CYS A 178 -6.41 -19.56 5.61
N THR A 179 -5.61 -19.00 4.71
CA THR A 179 -4.86 -19.75 3.69
C THR A 179 -3.36 -19.77 3.98
N THR A 180 -2.80 -18.65 4.44
CA THR A 180 -1.38 -18.55 4.82
C THR A 180 -1.19 -17.71 6.09
N GLY A 181 -0.04 -17.88 6.74
CA GLY A 181 0.39 -17.05 7.87
C GLY A 181 -0.59 -17.01 9.04
N ALA A 182 -0.94 -18.19 9.58
CA ALA A 182 -1.76 -18.31 10.79
C ALA A 182 -1.16 -17.53 11.98
N ALA A 183 -2.02 -17.03 12.87
CA ALA A 183 -1.64 -16.25 14.06
C ALA A 183 -0.63 -15.10 13.81
N PHE A 184 -0.93 -14.21 12.87
CA PHE A 184 -0.03 -13.13 12.46
C PHE A 184 -0.18 -11.88 13.35
N ALA A 185 0.62 -11.80 14.41
CA ALA A 185 0.53 -10.76 15.43
C ALA A 185 0.66 -9.31 14.90
N THR A 186 1.60 -9.05 13.98
CA THR A 186 1.75 -7.72 13.36
C THR A 186 0.51 -7.32 12.59
N CYS A 187 -0.05 -8.26 11.81
CA CYS A 187 -1.29 -8.06 11.08
C CYS A 187 -2.47 -7.79 12.03
N ALA A 188 -2.59 -8.55 13.12
CA ALA A 188 -3.64 -8.32 14.14
C ALA A 188 -3.57 -6.91 14.74
N GLY A 189 -2.36 -6.43 15.07
CA GLY A 189 -2.15 -5.08 15.57
C GLY A 189 -2.55 -4.01 14.55
N PHE A 190 -2.16 -4.19 13.29
CA PHE A 190 -2.49 -3.26 12.22
C PHE A 190 -3.98 -3.26 11.85
N LEU A 191 -4.65 -4.41 11.90
CA LEU A 191 -6.09 -4.53 11.71
C LEU A 191 -6.86 -3.76 12.79
N CYS A 192 -6.53 -3.98 14.06
CA CYS A 192 -7.12 -3.22 15.17
C CYS A 192 -6.93 -1.70 15.00
N HIS A 193 -5.73 -1.27 14.62
CA HIS A 193 -5.44 0.13 14.34
C HIS A 193 -6.30 0.67 13.20
N SER A 194 -6.34 -0.05 12.07
CA SER A 194 -7.05 0.37 10.86
C SER A 194 -8.56 0.45 11.09
N MET A 195 -9.15 -0.53 11.78
CA MET A 195 -10.57 -0.50 12.17
C MET A 195 -10.89 0.71 13.05
N LYS A 196 -10.01 1.00 14.02
CA LYS A 196 -10.18 2.15 14.91
C LYS A 196 -10.16 3.45 14.11
N GLU A 197 -9.11 3.70 13.33
CA GLU A 197 -8.99 4.94 12.56
C GLU A 197 -10.14 5.11 11.57
N ALA A 198 -10.54 4.04 10.89
CA ALA A 198 -11.66 4.06 9.94
C ALA A 198 -13.01 4.37 10.61
N ALA A 199 -13.25 3.85 11.82
CA ALA A 199 -14.50 4.08 12.55
C ALA A 199 -14.66 5.52 13.06
N TYR A 200 -13.56 6.26 13.21
CA TYR A 200 -13.56 7.67 13.66
C TYR A 200 -13.29 8.68 12.54
N ALA A 201 -13.12 8.23 11.30
CA ALA A 201 -13.03 9.09 10.13
C ALA A 201 -14.45 9.44 9.64
N ASP A 202 -14.85 10.70 9.84
CA ASP A 202 -16.12 11.29 9.37
C ASP A 202 -16.19 11.37 7.83
#